data_AF-K2RRD6-F1
#
_entry.id   AF-K2RRD6-F1
#
_cell.length_a   1.000
_cell.length_b   1.000
_cell.length_c   1.000
_cell.angle_alpha   90.00
_cell.angle_beta   90.00
_cell.angle_gamma   90.00
#
_symmetry.space_group_name_H-M   'P 1'
#
loop_
_entity.id
_entity.type
_entity.pdbx_description
1 polymer ?
#
loop_
_entity_poly.entity_id
_entity_poly.type
_entity_poly.pdbx_seq_one_letter_code
_entity_poly.pdbx_strand_id
1 'polypeptide(L)'
;MKECCYVYRPAKMVMPSTFFAWIELLKASQLLQVRIAEAFSWSLVAEFITYNPLEWEHLNCIMRGFPLDSKIVRHLVHNVQYLRHKGGLTLSALNYINTNPYFNQLLDEVTAQYYLNRMNRTTSADPHRHRNHQYGAFYGDGHFNHTGLFNGNNGVM
;
A
#
# COMPACT_ATOMS: atom_id res chain seq x y z
N MET A 1 46.05 31.44 19.99
CA MET A 1 45.26 30.73 18.96
C MET A 1 44.20 29.94 19.70
N LYS A 2 42.91 30.27 19.53
CA LYS A 2 41.80 29.52 20.14
C LYS A 2 41.23 28.62 19.06
N GLU A 3 41.40 27.31 19.23
CA GLU A 3 40.76 26.29 18.41
C GLU A 3 39.25 26.36 18.65
N CYS A 4 38.49 26.66 17.60
CA CYS A 4 37.05 26.53 17.62
C CYS A 4 36.71 25.04 17.54
N CYS A 5 36.33 24.45 18.68
CA CYS A 5 35.63 23.18 18.71
C CYS A 5 34.34 23.30 17.88
N TYR A 6 34.33 22.69 16.69
CA TYR A 6 33.10 22.43 15.95
C TYR A 6 32.26 21.43 16.73
N VAL A 7 31.36 21.94 17.58
CA VAL A 7 30.28 21.14 18.13
C VAL A 7 29.35 20.82 16.96
N TYR A 8 29.45 19.61 16.43
CA TYR A 8 28.43 19.04 15.53
C TYR A 8 27.12 18.96 16.32
N ARG A 9 26.29 20.00 16.22
CA ARG A 9 24.88 19.89 16.56
C ARG A 9 24.21 19.21 15.37
N PRO A 10 23.65 17.99 15.51
CA PRO A 10 22.74 17.51 14.49
C PRO A 10 21.64 18.58 14.36
N ALA A 11 21.46 19.09 13.14
CA ALA A 11 20.40 20.03 12.84
C ALA A 11 19.10 19.40 13.35
N LYS A 12 18.53 19.99 14.41
CA LYS A 12 17.25 19.58 14.94
C LYS A 12 16.22 20.03 13.91
N MET A 13 15.97 19.18 12.92
CA MET A 13 14.97 19.43 11.90
C MET A 13 13.66 19.67 12.65
N VAL A 14 13.09 20.87 12.49
CA VAL A 14 11.77 21.21 13.06
C VAL A 14 10.77 20.36 12.29
N MET A 15 10.56 19.15 12.77
CA MET A 15 9.59 18.22 12.21
C MET A 15 8.22 18.89 12.25
N PRO A 16 7.45 18.87 11.15
CA PRO A 16 6.11 19.43 11.18
C PRO A 16 5.32 18.69 12.26
N SER A 17 4.88 19.44 13.27
CA SER A 17 4.14 18.95 14.44
C SER A 17 2.82 18.26 14.11
N THR A 18 2.42 18.28 12.83
CA THR A 18 1.17 17.77 12.31
C THR A 18 1.08 16.25 12.37
N PHE A 19 2.15 15.50 12.05
CA PHE A 19 2.10 14.03 12.14
C PHE A 19 1.80 13.56 13.56
N PHE A 20 2.55 14.06 14.54
CA PHE A 20 2.34 13.69 15.94
C PHE A 20 0.97 14.14 16.45
N ALA A 21 0.50 15.31 16.03
CA ALA A 21 -0.86 15.76 16.33
C ALA A 21 -1.93 14.81 15.74
N TRP A 22 -1.73 14.31 14.52
CA TRP A 22 -2.64 13.32 13.92
C TRP A 22 -2.60 11.98 14.66
N ILE A 23 -1.43 11.53 15.13
CA ILE A 23 -1.31 10.33 15.95
C ILE A 23 -2.06 10.50 17.28
N GLU A 24 -1.88 11.63 17.96
CA GLU A 24 -2.59 11.90 19.22
C GLU A 24 -4.11 12.03 19.01
N LEU A 25 -4.53 12.69 17.92
CA LEU A 25 -5.94 12.74 17.53
C LEU A 25 -6.48 11.33 17.23
N LEU A 26 -5.71 10.49 16.55
CA LEU A 26 -6.10 9.11 16.24
C LEU A 26 -6.28 8.30 17.52
N LYS A 27 -5.34 8.37 18.46
CA LYS A 27 -5.46 7.72 19.78
C LYS A 27 -6.69 8.21 20.53
N ALA A 28 -6.88 9.54 20.62
CA ALA A 28 -8.02 10.14 21.30
C ALA A 28 -9.35 9.71 20.66
N SER A 29 -9.41 9.67 19.33
CA SER A 29 -10.61 9.25 18.60
C SER A 29 -10.97 7.78 18.82
N GLN A 30 -9.97 6.88 18.92
CA GLN A 30 -10.18 5.47 19.25
C GLN A 30 -10.67 5.31 20.69
N LEU A 31 -10.07 6.06 21.63
CA LEU A 31 -10.47 6.05 23.03
C LEU A 31 -11.91 6.54 23.23
N LEU A 32 -12.28 7.63 22.56
CA LEU A 32 -13.61 8.23 22.61
C LEU A 32 -14.62 7.57 21.66
N GLN A 33 -14.19 6.60 20.85
CA GLN A 33 -14.99 5.90 19.83
C GLN A 33 -15.64 6.83 18.79
N VAL A 34 -14.98 7.95 18.48
CA VAL A 34 -15.45 8.92 17.48
C VAL A 34 -14.98 8.49 16.09
N ARG A 35 -15.78 7.64 15.43
CA ARG A 35 -15.43 6.99 14.15
C ARG A 35 -15.04 7.96 13.03
N ILE A 36 -15.68 9.12 12.94
CA ILE A 36 -15.39 10.13 11.91
C ILE A 36 -13.98 10.69 12.10
N ALA A 37 -13.62 11.05 13.33
CA ALA A 37 -12.30 11.55 13.67
C ALA A 37 -11.23 10.47 13.51
N GLU A 38 -11.54 9.21 13.86
CA GLU A 38 -10.64 8.07 13.62
C GLU A 38 -10.37 7.90 12.13
N ALA A 39 -11.41 7.87 11.29
CA ALA A 39 -11.26 7.68 9.85
C ALA A 39 -10.43 8.81 9.21
N PHE A 40 -10.71 10.06 9.59
CA PHE A 40 -9.99 11.23 9.08
C PHE A 40 -8.52 11.26 9.52
N SER A 41 -8.25 11.07 10.81
CA SER A 41 -6.87 11.06 11.31
C SER A 41 -6.09 9.87 10.75
N TRP A 42 -6.73 8.71 10.62
CA TRP A 42 -6.12 7.54 9.99
C TRP A 42 -5.75 7.79 8.53
N SER A 43 -6.61 8.42 7.73
CA SER A 43 -6.27 8.68 6.32
C SER A 43 -5.04 9.56 6.17
N LEU A 44 -4.90 10.60 7.01
CA LEU A 44 -3.74 11.49 7.01
C LEU A 44 -2.46 10.76 7.44
N VAL A 45 -2.54 9.92 8.48
CA VAL A 45 -1.40 9.12 8.96
C VAL A 45 -0.98 8.09 7.90
N ALA A 46 -1.94 7.39 7.28
CA ALA A 46 -1.65 6.39 6.25
C ALA A 46 -1.02 7.00 5.00
N GLU A 47 -1.53 8.16 4.56
CA GLU A 47 -0.95 8.93 3.45
C GLU A 47 0.48 9.37 3.79
N PHE A 48 0.70 9.88 5.00
CA PHE A 48 2.04 10.27 5.45
C PHE A 48 3.02 9.08 5.40
N ILE A 49 2.63 7.93 5.97
CA ILE A 49 3.45 6.71 5.99
C ILE A 49 3.81 6.22 4.58
N THR A 50 2.92 6.42 3.61
CA THR A 50 3.08 5.91 2.26
C THR A 50 3.99 6.79 1.40
N TYR A 51 3.91 8.11 1.56
CA TYR A 51 4.53 9.05 0.61
C TYR A 51 5.66 9.90 1.17
N ASN A 52 5.81 9.99 2.49
CA ASN A 52 6.85 10.82 3.11
C ASN A 52 8.04 9.99 3.58
N PRO A 53 9.25 10.57 3.57
CA PRO A 53 10.42 9.92 4.15
C PRO A 53 10.19 9.71 5.66
N LEU A 54 10.26 8.44 6.08
CA LEU A 54 10.08 8.06 7.47
C LEU A 54 11.39 8.25 8.25
N GLU A 55 11.27 8.78 9.46
CA GLU A 55 12.36 8.99 10.42
C GLU A 55 12.12 8.07 11.63
N TRP A 56 13.14 7.83 12.44
CA TRP A 56 13.02 6.93 13.60
C TRP A 56 11.94 7.37 14.58
N GLU A 57 11.70 8.68 14.76
CA GLU A 57 10.66 9.19 15.65
C GLU A 57 9.26 8.77 15.18
N HIS A 58 9.02 8.77 13.86
CA HIS A 58 7.75 8.35 13.27
C HIS A 58 7.49 6.86 13.56
N LEU A 59 8.51 6.02 13.33
CA LEU A 59 8.42 4.58 13.59
C LEU A 59 8.18 4.32 15.07
N ASN A 60 8.98 4.92 15.94
CA ASN A 60 8.90 4.73 17.38
C ASN A 60 7.57 5.23 17.96
N CYS A 61 7.03 6.34 17.45
CA CYS A 61 5.76 6.90 17.88
C CYS A 61 4.59 5.94 17.60
N ILE A 62 4.53 5.37 16.39
CA ILE A 62 3.49 4.40 16.03
C ILE A 62 3.67 3.11 16.83
N MET A 63 4.88 2.56 16.87
CA MET A 63 5.17 1.27 17.52
C MET A 63 4.90 1.28 19.02
N ARG A 64 5.10 2.42 19.71
CA ARG A 64 4.76 2.58 21.13
C ARG A 64 3.30 2.99 21.36
N GLY A 65 2.68 3.61 20.36
CA GLY A 65 1.35 4.21 20.48
C GLY A 65 0.20 3.25 20.21
N PHE A 66 0.43 2.15 19.48
CA PHE A 66 -0.62 1.24 19.03
C PHE A 66 -0.22 -0.23 19.25
N PRO A 67 -1.20 -1.14 19.43
CA PRO A 67 -0.95 -2.58 19.52
C PRO A 67 -0.25 -3.12 18.28
N LEU A 68 0.61 -4.13 18.44
CA LEU A 68 1.42 -4.70 17.35
C LEU A 68 0.56 -5.34 16.25
N ASP A 69 -0.59 -5.89 16.62
CA ASP A 69 -1.56 -6.52 15.71
C ASP A 69 -2.53 -5.50 15.07
N SER A 70 -2.43 -4.22 15.42
CA SER A 70 -3.32 -3.18 14.90
C SER A 70 -3.17 -2.98 13.39
N LYS A 71 -4.23 -2.50 12.74
CA LYS A 71 -4.20 -2.11 11.31
C LYS A 71 -3.12 -1.06 11.02
N ILE A 72 -2.83 -0.22 12.01
CA ILE A 72 -1.89 0.91 11.93
C ILE A 72 -0.46 0.38 11.86
N VAL A 73 -0.08 -0.47 12.82
CA VAL A 73 1.26 -1.08 12.86
C VAL A 73 1.47 -1.97 11.63
N ARG A 74 0.48 -2.78 11.24
CA ARG A 74 0.58 -3.59 10.01
C ARG A 74 0.83 -2.73 8.77
N HIS A 75 0.08 -1.64 8.59
CA HIS A 75 0.27 -0.74 7.45
C HIS A 75 1.66 -0.09 7.45
N LEU A 76 2.18 0.29 8.63
CA LEU A 76 3.54 0.79 8.78
C LEU A 76 4.57 -0.23 8.33
N VAL A 77 4.50 -1.46 8.86
CA VAL A 77 5.48 -2.52 8.57
C VAL A 77 5.47 -2.88 7.08
N HIS A 78 4.29 -2.99 6.45
CA HIS A 78 4.18 -3.22 5.01
C HIS A 78 4.83 -2.10 4.18
N ASN A 79 4.58 -0.84 4.52
CA ASN A 79 5.18 0.30 3.82
C ASN A 79 6.69 0.36 4.03
N VAL A 80 7.17 0.17 5.26
CA VAL A 80 8.60 0.13 5.55
C VAL A 80 9.28 -0.97 4.74
N GLN A 81 8.70 -2.17 4.69
CA GLN A 81 9.25 -3.27 3.89
C GLN A 81 9.35 -2.90 2.41
N TYR A 82 8.33 -2.25 1.86
CA TYR A 82 8.35 -1.75 0.48
C TYR A 82 9.41 -0.65 0.26
N LEU A 83 9.50 0.32 1.17
CA LEU A 83 10.45 1.43 1.10
C LEU A 83 11.91 0.97 1.25
N ARG A 84 12.18 -0.11 1.98
CA ARG A 84 13.52 -0.74 2.04
C ARG A 84 14.02 -1.13 0.65
N HIS A 85 13.14 -1.72 -0.18
CA HIS A 85 13.50 -2.14 -1.54
C HIS A 85 13.60 -0.97 -2.52
N LYS A 86 12.87 0.13 -2.26
CA LYS A 86 12.89 1.33 -3.10
C LYS A 86 13.93 2.38 -2.70
N GLY A 87 14.61 2.20 -1.56
CA GLY A 87 15.54 3.20 -1.03
C GLY A 87 14.84 4.46 -0.48
N GLY A 88 13.58 4.35 -0.06
CA GLY A 88 12.76 5.48 0.41
C GLY A 88 12.81 5.73 1.92
N LEU A 89 13.68 5.04 2.66
CA LEU A 89 13.86 5.22 4.10
C LEU A 89 15.03 6.15 4.40
N THR A 90 14.90 6.97 5.44
CA THR A 90 16.02 7.79 5.92
C THR A 90 17.02 6.92 6.67
N LEU A 91 18.25 7.43 6.82
CA LEU A 91 19.29 6.75 7.58
C LEU A 91 18.88 6.53 9.05
N SER A 92 18.14 7.47 9.63
CA SER A 92 17.70 7.36 11.02
C SER A 92 16.69 6.21 11.20
N ALA A 93 15.73 6.09 10.27
CA ALA A 93 14.76 5.00 10.26
C ALA A 93 15.44 3.64 10.05
N LEU A 94 16.39 3.55 9.12
CA LEU A 94 17.17 2.33 8.91
C LEU A 94 17.94 1.91 10.16
N ASN A 95 18.59 2.85 10.85
CA ASN A 95 19.32 2.56 12.08
C ASN A 95 18.37 2.08 13.19
N TYR A 96 17.20 2.69 13.33
CA TYR A 96 16.18 2.25 14.29
C TYR A 96 15.70 0.84 13.99
N ILE A 97 15.40 0.52 12.72
CA ILE A 97 14.97 -0.81 12.31
C ILE A 97 16.05 -1.84 12.63
N ASN A 98 17.31 -1.57 12.26
CA ASN A 98 18.41 -2.51 12.49
C ASN A 98 18.71 -2.76 13.98
N THR A 99 18.47 -1.75 14.83
CA THR A 99 18.72 -1.84 16.28
C THR A 99 17.51 -2.31 17.09
N ASN A 100 16.30 -2.33 16.50
CA ASN A 100 15.08 -2.76 17.16
C ASN A 100 14.69 -4.20 16.78
N PRO A 101 14.94 -5.20 17.66
CA PRO A 101 14.67 -6.60 17.34
C PRO A 101 13.18 -6.89 17.11
N TYR A 102 12.29 -6.20 17.82
CA TYR A 102 10.85 -6.36 17.65
C TYR A 102 10.38 -5.88 16.28
N PHE A 103 10.95 -4.78 15.78
CA PHE A 103 10.60 -4.29 14.45
C PHE A 103 11.08 -5.25 13.34
N ASN A 104 12.29 -5.79 13.48
CA ASN A 104 12.80 -6.80 12.54
C ASN A 104 11.94 -8.06 12.51
N GLN A 105 11.49 -8.54 13.68
CA GLN A 105 10.59 -9.68 13.74
C GLN A 105 9.30 -9.44 12.93
N LEU A 106 8.70 -8.25 13.04
CA LEU A 106 7.50 -7.90 12.27
C LEU A 106 7.78 -7.83 10.76
N LEU A 107 8.95 -7.32 10.36
CA LEU A 107 9.35 -7.29 8.95
C LEU A 107 9.57 -8.71 8.40
N ASP A 108 10.12 -9.62 9.21
CA ASP A 108 10.31 -11.02 8.84
C ASP A 108 8.97 -11.74 8.71
N GLU A 109 8.01 -11.48 9.60
CA GLU A 109 6.64 -12.00 9.50
C GLU A 109 5.94 -11.54 8.21
N VAL A 110 6.03 -10.25 7.87
CA VAL A 110 5.48 -9.71 6.61
C VAL A 110 6.17 -10.34 5.39
N THR A 111 7.48 -10.55 5.48
CA THR A 111 8.27 -11.18 4.40
C THR A 111 7.86 -12.64 4.22
N ALA A 112 7.72 -13.41 5.30
CA ALA A 112 7.26 -14.79 5.29
C ALA A 112 5.84 -14.91 4.68
N GLN A 113 4.93 -14.01 5.07
CA GLN A 113 3.58 -13.96 4.49
C GLN A 113 3.62 -13.67 2.98
N TYR A 114 4.50 -12.79 2.52
CA TYR A 114 4.65 -12.52 1.09
C TYR A 114 5.13 -13.76 0.31
N TYR A 115 6.10 -14.50 0.85
CA TYR A 115 6.60 -15.75 0.26
C TYR A 115 5.54 -16.85 0.23
N LEU A 116 4.83 -17.07 1.34
CA LEU A 116 3.74 -18.04 1.43
C LEU A 116 2.64 -17.74 0.41
N ASN A 117 2.22 -16.47 0.31
CA ASN A 117 1.21 -16.04 -0.66
C ASN A 117 1.67 -16.22 -2.11
N ARG A 118 2.97 -16.02 -2.39
CA ARG A 118 3.54 -16.26 -3.71
C ARG A 118 3.57 -17.75 -4.07
N MET A 119 3.99 -18.61 -3.14
CA MET A 119 4.00 -20.07 -3.33
C MET A 119 2.59 -20.63 -3.54
N ASN A 120 1.61 -20.18 -2.75
CA ASN A 120 0.21 -20.59 -2.89
C ASN A 120 -0.42 -20.15 -4.21
N ARG A 121 -0.01 -18.99 -4.76
CA ARG A 121 -0.44 -18.56 -6.10
C ARG A 121 0.18 -19.40 -7.22
N THR A 122 1.38 -19.93 -7.02
CA THR A 122 2.02 -20.81 -8.01
C THR A 122 1.52 -22.25 -7.97
N THR A 123 1.03 -22.74 -6.82
CA THR A 123 0.43 -24.08 -6.68
C THR A 123 -1.07 -24.12 -7.01
N SER A 124 -1.74 -22.95 -7.03
CA SER A 124 -3.13 -22.79 -7.51
C SER A 124 -3.20 -22.34 -8.99
N ALA A 125 -2.10 -22.49 -9.74
CA ALA A 125 -2.14 -22.43 -11.19
C ALA A 125 -2.74 -23.74 -11.71
N ASP A 126 -4.07 -23.82 -11.67
CA ASP A 126 -4.87 -24.89 -12.26
C ASP A 126 -4.47 -25.06 -13.74
N PRO A 127 -3.83 -26.17 -14.15
CA PRO A 127 -3.36 -26.36 -15.53
C PRO A 127 -4.53 -26.54 -16.53
N HIS A 128 -5.77 -26.62 -16.05
CA HIS A 128 -6.91 -27.06 -16.84
C HIS A 128 -7.74 -25.93 -17.49
N ARG A 129 -7.30 -24.68 -17.45
CA ARG A 129 -8.05 -23.59 -18.12
C ARG A 129 -7.69 -23.33 -19.59
N HIS A 130 -7.20 -24.36 -20.30
CA HIS A 130 -7.26 -24.45 -21.75
C HIS A 130 -8.37 -25.42 -22.16
N ARG A 131 -9.64 -24.99 -22.08
CA ARG A 131 -10.70 -25.64 -22.87
C ARG A 131 -11.89 -24.71 -23.11
N ASN A 132 -12.13 -24.49 -24.40
CA ASN A 132 -13.41 -24.18 -25.03
C ASN A 132 -14.00 -22.78 -24.84
N HIS A 133 -13.62 -21.88 -25.75
CA HIS A 133 -14.56 -20.92 -26.31
C HIS A 133 -14.80 -21.26 -27.79
N GLN A 134 -15.80 -22.11 -28.01
CA GLN A 134 -16.44 -22.32 -29.30
C GLN A 134 -17.94 -22.05 -29.09
N TYR A 135 -18.52 -21.25 -29.99
CA TYR A 135 -19.89 -20.68 -30.05
C TYR A 135 -20.17 -19.50 -29.09
N GLY A 136 -20.64 -18.31 -29.49
CA GLY A 136 -21.03 -17.76 -30.79
C GLY A 136 -21.83 -16.45 -30.61
N ALA A 137 -21.57 -15.47 -31.50
CA ALA A 137 -22.39 -14.32 -31.93
C ALA A 137 -22.76 -13.19 -30.92
N PHE A 138 -22.36 -11.93 -31.21
CA PHE A 138 -23.11 -10.98 -32.05
C PHE A 138 -22.38 -9.62 -32.21
N TYR A 139 -22.63 -8.98 -33.36
CA TYR A 139 -22.22 -7.65 -33.87
C TYR A 139 -20.86 -7.52 -34.58
N GLY A 140 -20.93 -7.04 -35.83
CA GLY A 140 -19.84 -6.36 -36.50
C GLY A 140 -19.73 -6.63 -37.99
N ASP A 141 -20.51 -5.87 -38.77
CA ASP A 141 -20.51 -5.69 -40.22
C ASP A 141 -19.21 -5.96 -41.01
N GLY A 142 -19.38 -6.52 -42.20
CA GLY A 142 -18.44 -6.32 -43.30
C GLY A 142 -18.46 -7.41 -44.39
N HIS A 143 -18.80 -6.98 -45.61
CA HIS A 143 -18.47 -7.57 -46.92
C HIS A 143 -19.53 -8.42 -47.68
N PHE A 144 -20.21 -7.72 -48.60
CA PHE A 144 -20.51 -8.07 -50.00
C PHE A 144 -20.09 -9.47 -50.51
N ASN A 145 -21.04 -10.28 -51.03
CA ASN A 145 -21.41 -10.27 -52.47
C ASN A 145 -22.46 -11.35 -52.84
N HIS A 146 -23.35 -10.94 -53.75
CA HIS A 146 -24.01 -11.69 -54.83
C HIS A 146 -24.70 -13.05 -54.58
N THR A 147 -26.04 -13.03 -54.71
CA THR A 147 -26.92 -13.75 -55.68
C THR A 147 -28.27 -13.92 -54.98
N GLY A 148 -29.33 -13.20 -55.32
CA GLY A 148 -30.01 -13.26 -56.61
C GLY A 148 -31.11 -14.32 -56.53
N LEU A 149 -32.31 -13.92 -56.08
CA LEU A 149 -33.58 -14.61 -56.35
C LEU A 149 -34.72 -13.63 -56.02
N PHE A 150 -35.13 -12.89 -57.04
CA PHE A 150 -36.43 -12.25 -57.11
C PHE A 150 -37.51 -13.34 -57.09
N ASN A 151 -38.47 -13.27 -56.17
CA ASN A 151 -39.81 -13.73 -56.48
C ASN A 151 -40.80 -12.67 -56.02
N GLY A 152 -41.50 -12.11 -57.00
CA GLY A 152 -42.34 -10.93 -56.85
C GLY A 152 -43.65 -11.24 -56.16
N ASN A 153 -44.17 -10.22 -55.47
CA ASN A 153 -45.60 -10.01 -55.35
C ASN A 153 -45.84 -8.51 -55.18
N ASN A 154 -45.85 -7.79 -56.31
CA ASN A 154 -46.51 -6.51 -56.39
C ASN A 154 -48.01 -6.77 -56.48
N GLY A 155 -48.72 -6.47 -55.40
CA GLY A 155 -50.10 -6.02 -55.55
C GLY A 155 -50.09 -4.62 -56.18
N VAL A 156 -51.08 -4.34 -57.02
CA VAL A 156 -52.02 -3.22 -56.95
C VAL A 156 -52.94 -3.35 -58.19
N MET A 157 -54.18 -2.90 -58.01
CA MET A 157 -55.22 -2.61 -59.01
C MET A 157 -54.75 -2.33 -60.43
#